data_AF-A0A7S0QRQ8-F1
#
_entry.id   AF-A0A7S0QRQ8-F1
#
_cell.length_a   1.000
_cell.length_b   1.000
_cell.length_c   1.000
_cell.angle_alpha   90.00
_cell.angle_beta   90.00
_cell.angle_gamma   90.00
#
_symmetry.space_group_name_H-M   'P 1'
#
loop_
_entity.id
_entity.type
_entity.pdbx_description
1 polymer ?
#
loop_
_entity_poly.entity_id
_entity_poly.type
_entity_poly.pdbx_seq_one_letter_code
_entity_poly.pdbx_strand_id
1 'polypeptide(L)'
;MQHDSVGAMEIQDMSVRQLRKALDERGVNHRFCIEKQELQNLLRTATAPPAEPPQGARGLPPCPVCLDELVEPADPGEAASESSPQRLSCGHAFHRGCLRSYAASEGAMARFKVRCPLHVAQCTGALTAIELRAALGPDEWATFKRRRLDYERFQREGPQGTPPDPSMEEAMRREGFRRCPRCAVFINKEEGGCDKLTCRCGCKFCFKCGSLNASCACTPAFHHFIPHESVLNNYDGFAFEHLLDDLPAWVRDMAERVVQGGMPGGMPGG
;
A
#
# COMPACT_ATOMS: atom_id res chain seq x y z
N MET A 1 34.01 -34.05 24.61
CA MET A 1 33.93 -32.59 24.47
C MET A 1 32.51 -32.27 24.03
N GLN A 2 31.72 -31.75 24.97
CA GLN A 2 30.30 -31.44 24.79
C GLN A 2 30.20 -30.20 23.90
N HIS A 3 29.40 -30.29 22.84
CA HIS A 3 29.03 -29.14 22.03
C HIS A 3 27.88 -28.42 22.74
N ASP A 4 28.14 -27.19 23.21
CA ASP A 4 27.14 -26.31 23.79
C ASP A 4 26.10 -25.92 22.72
N SER A 5 24.95 -26.59 22.78
CA SER A 5 23.72 -26.16 22.12
C SER A 5 23.11 -25.00 22.91
N VAL A 6 23.60 -23.78 22.71
CA VAL A 6 22.89 -22.57 23.15
C VAL A 6 21.80 -22.29 22.12
N GLY A 7 20.57 -22.70 22.45
CA GLY A 7 19.41 -22.59 21.57
C GLY A 7 19.16 -21.15 21.13
N ALA A 8 18.95 -20.95 19.83
CA ALA A 8 18.39 -19.72 19.30
C ALA A 8 16.99 -19.55 19.89
N MET A 9 16.87 -18.66 20.88
CA MET A 9 15.61 -18.39 21.57
C MET A 9 14.65 -17.67 20.60
N GLU A 10 13.43 -18.17 20.45
CA GLU A 10 12.46 -17.57 19.53
C GLU A 10 12.06 -16.15 19.98
N ILE A 11 11.84 -15.24 19.02
CA ILE A 11 11.44 -13.84 19.28
C ILE A 11 10.17 -13.75 20.15
N GLN A 12 9.30 -14.77 20.07
CA GLN A 12 8.05 -14.86 20.82
C GLN A 12 8.29 -14.99 22.33
N ASP A 13 9.38 -15.66 22.71
CA ASP A 13 9.73 -16.00 24.08
C ASP A 13 10.66 -14.97 24.74
N MET A 14 11.18 -14.02 23.95
CA MET A 14 12.03 -12.95 24.47
C MET A 14 11.25 -12.04 25.44
N SER A 15 11.88 -11.70 26.57
CA SER A 15 11.40 -10.65 27.48
C SER A 15 11.58 -9.25 26.87
N VAL A 16 10.88 -8.25 27.42
CA VAL A 16 11.00 -6.84 26.98
C VAL A 16 12.45 -6.33 27.03
N ARG A 17 13.22 -6.71 28.07
CA ARG A 17 14.65 -6.36 28.17
C ARG A 17 15.47 -6.99 27.05
N GLN A 18 15.23 -8.26 26.74
CA GLN A 18 15.94 -8.96 25.67
C GLN A 18 15.59 -8.39 24.29
N LEU A 19 14.33 -8.03 24.06
CA LEU A 19 13.90 -7.39 22.82
C LEU A 19 14.55 -6.02 22.61
N ARG A 20 14.57 -5.17 23.63
CA ARG A 20 15.24 -3.86 23.57
C ARG A 20 16.73 -3.99 23.29
N LYS A 21 17.41 -4.90 23.99
CA LYS A 21 18.83 -5.20 23.76
C LYS A 21 19.10 -5.64 22.31
N ALA A 22 18.29 -6.55 21.77
CA ALA A 22 18.44 -7.03 20.40
C ALA A 22 18.14 -5.94 19.35
N LEU A 23 17.28 -4.97 19.66
CA LEU A 23 17.01 -3.80 18.82
C LEU A 23 18.17 -2.79 18.89
N ASP A 24 18.72 -2.55 20.08
CA ASP A 24 19.92 -1.71 20.27
C ASP A 24 21.13 -2.26 19.50
N GLU A 25 21.37 -3.57 19.58
CA GLU A 25 22.43 -4.27 18.84
C GLU A 25 22.24 -4.17 17.31
N ARG A 26 21.01 -3.94 16.84
CA ARG A 26 20.69 -3.72 15.41
C ARG A 26 20.62 -2.23 15.04
N GLY A 27 20.93 -1.31 15.96
CA GLY A 27 20.79 0.13 15.73
C GLY A 27 19.36 0.60 15.49
N VAL A 28 18.37 -0.19 15.91
CA VAL A 28 16.95 0.08 15.70
C VAL A 28 16.41 0.86 16.89
N ASN A 29 16.00 2.11 16.63
CA ASN A 29 15.45 2.96 17.67
C ASN A 29 14.08 2.43 18.17
N HIS A 30 14.05 1.97 19.42
CA HIS A 30 12.86 1.37 20.05
C HIS A 30 12.30 2.21 21.21
N ARG A 31 12.78 3.45 21.42
CA ARG A 31 12.43 4.31 22.57
C ARG A 31 10.94 4.64 22.68
N PHE A 32 10.19 4.42 21.60
CA PHE A 32 8.75 4.69 21.50
C PHE A 32 7.89 3.44 21.55
N CYS A 33 8.49 2.24 21.62
CA CYS A 33 7.74 1.02 21.83
C CYS A 33 7.34 0.89 23.31
N ILE A 34 6.05 0.94 23.56
CA ILE A 34 5.45 0.86 24.89
C ILE A 34 5.06 -0.59 25.18
N GLU A 35 4.67 -1.35 24.15
CA GLU A 35 4.19 -2.72 24.28
C GLU A 35 5.20 -3.77 23.79
N LYS A 36 5.18 -4.96 24.41
CA LYS A 36 6.04 -6.09 24.04
C LYS A 36 5.84 -6.50 22.56
N GLN A 37 4.60 -6.45 22.08
CA GLN A 37 4.27 -6.83 20.70
C GLN A 37 4.90 -5.87 19.67
N GLU A 38 4.98 -4.57 19.97
CA GLU A 38 5.62 -3.57 19.11
C GLU A 38 7.12 -3.86 18.98
N LEU A 39 7.78 -4.19 20.10
CA LEU A 39 9.19 -4.57 20.11
C LEU A 39 9.45 -5.86 19.30
N GLN A 40 8.57 -6.86 19.43
CA GLN A 40 8.67 -8.11 18.68
C GLN A 40 8.46 -7.90 17.19
N ASN A 41 7.47 -7.11 16.80
CA ASN A 41 7.20 -6.79 15.40
C ASN A 41 8.37 -6.02 14.78
N LEU A 42 8.90 -5.04 15.51
CA LEU A 42 10.05 -4.25 15.08
C LEU A 42 11.30 -5.11 14.89
N LEU A 43 11.54 -6.10 15.77
CA LEU A 43 12.68 -7.00 15.66
C LEU A 43 12.52 -8.03 14.52
N ARG A 44 11.29 -8.42 14.18
CA ARG A 44 10.99 -9.30 13.03
C ARG A 44 11.20 -8.59 11.70
N THR A 45 10.84 -7.30 11.62
CA THR A 45 10.92 -6.53 10.38
C THR A 45 12.27 -5.81 10.21
N ALA A 46 13.06 -5.70 11.27
CA ALA A 46 14.44 -5.22 11.21
C ALA A 46 15.32 -6.24 10.46
N THR A 47 15.43 -6.10 9.14
CA THR A 47 16.50 -6.72 8.36
C THR A 47 17.85 -6.18 8.82
N ALA A 48 18.92 -6.95 8.57
CA ALA A 48 20.29 -6.45 8.76
C ALA A 48 20.42 -5.05 8.11
N PRO A 49 21.20 -4.13 8.72
CA PRO A 49 21.38 -2.80 8.16
C PRO A 49 21.77 -2.94 6.69
N PRO A 50 21.18 -2.16 5.78
CA PRO A 50 21.66 -2.13 4.40
C PRO A 50 23.16 -1.88 4.43
N ALA A 51 23.91 -2.59 3.57
CA ALA A 51 25.32 -2.34 3.36
C ALA A 51 25.54 -0.83 3.28
N GLU A 52 26.57 -0.33 3.96
CA GLU A 52 26.89 1.10 4.02
C GLU A 52 26.73 1.71 2.61
N PRO A 53 26.05 2.87 2.50
CA PRO A 53 25.94 3.55 1.22
C PRO A 53 27.35 3.70 0.66
N PRO A 54 27.56 3.47 -0.66
CA PRO A 54 28.88 3.52 -1.26
C PRO A 54 29.56 4.82 -0.84
N GLN A 55 30.62 4.69 -0.04
CA GLN A 55 31.40 5.80 0.46
C GLN A 55 32.05 6.47 -0.76
N GLY A 56 31.48 7.58 -1.24
CA GLY A 56 32.07 8.33 -2.37
C GLY A 56 31.16 9.18 -3.24
N ALA A 57 29.82 9.09 -3.16
CA ALA A 57 28.96 9.97 -3.95
C ALA A 57 28.78 11.33 -3.26
N ARG A 58 29.44 12.38 -3.77
CA ARG A 58 29.18 13.77 -3.34
C ARG A 58 27.82 14.19 -3.88
N GLY A 59 26.85 14.40 -2.99
CA GLY A 59 25.53 14.95 -3.28
C GLY A 59 24.37 13.98 -3.03
N LEU A 60 23.25 14.49 -2.50
CA LEU A 60 21.99 13.74 -2.47
C LEU A 60 21.48 13.58 -3.92
N PRO A 61 20.85 12.44 -4.27
CA PRO A 61 20.16 12.31 -5.55
C PRO A 61 19.05 13.36 -5.68
N PRO A 62 18.64 13.73 -6.92
CA PRO A 62 17.53 14.65 -7.12
C PRO A 62 16.25 14.09 -6.53
N CYS A 63 15.34 14.98 -6.13
CA CYS A 63 14.04 14.63 -5.62
C CYS A 63 13.23 13.90 -6.70
N PRO A 64 12.81 12.65 -6.50
CA PRO A 64 12.08 11.90 -7.52
C PRO A 64 10.68 12.44 -7.85
N VAL A 65 10.17 13.39 -7.05
CA VAL A 65 8.82 13.95 -7.23
C VAL A 65 8.83 15.17 -8.13
N CYS A 66 9.74 16.14 -7.90
CA CYS A 66 9.84 17.35 -8.72
C CYS A 66 11.05 17.35 -9.66
N LEU A 67 11.96 16.39 -9.53
CA LEU A 67 13.20 16.24 -10.30
C LEU A 67 14.29 17.28 -10.00
N ASP A 68 14.08 18.17 -9.03
CA ASP A 68 15.07 19.16 -8.60
C ASP A 68 16.07 18.59 -7.58
N GLU A 69 17.21 19.26 -7.41
CA GLU A 69 18.26 18.84 -6.49
C GLU A 69 17.81 18.88 -5.01
N LEU A 70 18.28 17.89 -4.24
CA LEU A 70 18.14 17.88 -2.79
C LEU A 70 19.38 18.53 -2.16
N VAL A 71 19.17 19.68 -1.53
CA VAL A 71 20.24 20.42 -0.85
C VAL A 71 20.07 20.25 0.66
N GLU A 72 21.06 19.66 1.31
CA GLU A 72 21.11 19.61 2.77
C GLU A 72 21.27 21.04 3.31
N PRO A 73 20.57 21.42 4.40
CA PRO A 73 20.74 22.74 5.01
C PRO A 73 22.20 22.92 5.44
N ALA A 74 22.73 24.12 5.22
CA ALA A 74 24.14 24.42 5.49
C ALA A 74 24.44 24.43 7.00
N ASP A 75 23.44 24.72 7.83
CA ASP A 75 23.54 24.73 9.29
C ASP A 75 22.55 23.72 9.91
N PRO A 76 23.00 22.80 10.79
CA PRO A 76 22.14 21.87 11.52
C PRO A 76 21.04 22.55 12.36
N GLY A 77 21.18 23.84 12.69
CA GLY A 77 20.20 24.63 13.43
C GLY A 77 19.16 25.35 12.56
N GLU A 78 19.30 25.31 11.23
CA GLU A 78 18.37 26.00 10.33
C GLU A 78 17.01 25.31 10.34
N ALA A 79 15.94 26.11 10.46
CA ALA A 79 14.58 25.57 10.46
C ALA A 79 14.30 24.90 9.11
N ALA A 80 13.88 23.64 9.14
CA ALA A 80 13.63 22.87 7.93
C ALA A 80 12.55 23.54 7.05
N SER A 81 12.96 23.99 5.86
CA SER A 81 12.10 24.61 4.86
C SER A 81 11.40 23.57 3.98
N GLU A 82 10.49 23.99 3.11
CA GLU A 82 9.83 23.06 2.16
C GLU A 82 10.81 22.43 1.17
N SER A 83 11.89 23.15 0.84
CA SER A 83 12.97 22.67 -0.03
C SER A 83 14.04 21.87 0.72
N SER A 84 13.93 21.72 2.04
CA SER A 84 14.85 20.84 2.78
C SER A 84 14.52 19.38 2.50
N PRO A 85 15.51 18.47 2.45
CA PRO A 85 15.27 17.04 2.29
C PRO A 85 14.65 16.44 3.56
N GLN A 86 13.69 15.54 3.38
CA GLN A 86 13.24 14.60 4.39
C GLN A 86 13.60 13.19 3.92
N ARG A 87 14.41 12.49 4.71
CA ARG A 87 14.79 11.10 4.47
C ARG A 87 13.81 10.17 5.17
N LEU A 88 13.32 9.18 4.44
CA LEU A 88 12.46 8.10 4.93
C LEU A 88 13.31 6.94 5.44
N SER A 89 12.69 6.07 6.24
CA SER A 89 13.26 4.86 6.83
C SER A 89 13.66 3.83 5.77
N CYS A 90 13.06 3.91 4.58
CA CYS A 90 13.46 3.12 3.41
C CYS A 90 14.71 3.68 2.70
N GLY A 91 15.37 4.72 3.24
CA GLY A 91 16.60 5.32 2.72
C GLY A 91 16.39 6.42 1.68
N HIS A 92 15.21 6.50 1.05
CA HIS A 92 14.88 7.50 0.04
C HIS A 92 14.65 8.89 0.65
N ALA A 93 14.99 9.94 -0.09
CA ALA A 93 14.83 11.32 0.32
C ALA A 93 14.03 12.13 -0.70
N PHE A 94 13.28 13.11 -0.20
CA PHE A 94 12.39 13.98 -0.98
C PHE A 94 12.40 15.38 -0.37
N HIS A 95 12.07 16.42 -1.14
CA HIS A 95 11.76 17.72 -0.54
C HIS A 95 10.58 17.58 0.42
N ARG A 96 10.63 18.29 1.55
CA ARG A 96 9.55 18.31 2.55
C ARG A 96 8.22 18.74 1.96
N GLY A 97 8.23 19.75 1.08
CA GLY A 97 7.04 20.21 0.35
C GLY A 97 6.48 19.13 -0.57
N CYS A 98 7.32 18.48 -1.38
CA CYS A 98 6.91 17.39 -2.26
C CYS A 98 6.29 16.23 -1.49
N LEU A 99 6.93 15.81 -0.39
CA LEU A 99 6.44 14.71 0.44
C LEU A 99 5.14 15.06 1.16
N ARG A 100 4.99 16.32 1.62
CA ARG A 100 3.76 16.86 2.19
C ARG A 100 2.61 16.77 1.19
N SER A 101 2.78 17.33 -0.01
CA SER A 101 1.75 17.33 -1.05
C SER A 101 1.32 15.92 -1.44
N TYR A 102 2.29 15.01 -1.55
CA TYR A 102 2.02 13.59 -1.80
C TYR A 102 1.23 12.93 -0.65
N ALA A 103 1.67 13.09 0.61
CA ALA A 103 0.96 12.49 1.75
C ALA A 103 -0.45 13.08 1.93
N ALA A 104 -0.62 14.38 1.67
CA ALA A 104 -1.91 15.07 1.75
C ALA A 104 -2.89 14.58 0.67
N SER A 105 -2.41 14.39 -0.55
CA SER A 105 -3.23 13.88 -1.67
C SER A 105 -3.65 12.43 -1.43
N GLU A 106 -2.76 11.57 -0.94
CA GLU A 106 -3.08 10.20 -0.56
C GLU A 106 -4.17 10.16 0.51
N GLY A 107 -4.06 11.00 1.55
CA GLY A 107 -5.10 11.14 2.57
C GLY A 107 -6.44 11.67 2.03
N ALA A 108 -6.42 12.53 1.01
CA ALA A 108 -7.64 13.01 0.33
C ALA A 108 -8.32 11.90 -0.49
N MET A 109 -7.54 10.98 -1.06
CA MET A 109 -8.03 9.82 -1.81
C MET A 109 -8.38 8.61 -0.92
N ALA A 110 -8.47 8.81 0.40
CA ALA A 110 -8.67 7.77 1.39
C ALA A 110 -7.63 6.63 1.32
N ARG A 111 -6.38 6.96 0.96
CA ARG A 111 -5.22 6.06 0.93
C ARG A 111 -4.37 6.29 2.18
N PHE A 112 -4.80 5.71 3.30
CA PHE A 112 -4.18 6.01 4.60
C PHE A 112 -2.93 5.17 4.91
N LYS A 113 -2.66 4.11 4.15
CA LYS A 113 -1.39 3.38 4.17
C LYS A 113 -0.45 3.98 3.12
N VAL A 114 0.02 5.19 3.40
CA VAL A 114 0.86 5.98 2.48
C VAL A 114 2.19 5.26 2.25
N ARG A 115 2.54 4.99 1.00
CA ARG A 115 3.81 4.35 0.63
C ARG A 115 4.85 5.39 0.22
N CYS A 116 6.11 4.95 0.13
CA CYS A 116 7.15 5.75 -0.50
C CYS A 116 6.70 6.17 -1.92
N PRO A 117 6.90 7.42 -2.34
CA PRO A 117 6.62 7.84 -3.73
C PRO A 117 7.31 6.95 -4.78
N LEU A 118 8.47 6.36 -4.44
CA LEU A 118 9.19 5.40 -5.28
C LEU A 118 8.67 3.95 -5.21
N HIS A 119 7.46 3.70 -4.70
CA HIS A 119 6.91 2.34 -4.64
C HIS A 119 6.73 1.69 -6.01
N VAL A 120 6.49 2.52 -7.04
CA VAL A 120 6.41 2.07 -8.44
C VAL A 120 7.74 1.49 -8.93
N ALA A 121 8.87 1.95 -8.38
CA ALA A 121 10.21 1.51 -8.71
C ALA A 121 10.74 0.39 -7.78
N GLN A 122 9.84 -0.40 -7.18
CA GLN A 122 10.12 -1.54 -6.27
C GLN A 122 10.37 -1.21 -4.79
N CYS A 123 10.16 0.04 -4.34
CA CYS A 123 10.23 0.36 -2.92
C CYS A 123 8.95 -0.04 -2.17
N THR A 124 8.99 -1.07 -1.34
CA THR A 124 7.80 -1.50 -0.58
C THR A 124 7.58 -0.72 0.72
N GLY A 125 8.46 0.24 1.05
CA GLY A 125 8.43 1.01 2.29
C GLY A 125 7.15 1.83 2.45
N ALA A 126 6.44 1.61 3.55
CA ALA A 126 5.33 2.45 3.99
C ALA A 126 5.85 3.58 4.88
N LEU A 127 5.28 4.78 4.76
CA LEU A 127 5.59 5.86 5.67
C LEU A 127 5.01 5.56 7.05
N THR A 128 5.85 5.69 8.06
CA THR A 128 5.49 5.62 9.48
C THR A 128 4.66 6.85 9.88
N ALA A 129 3.95 6.76 11.01
CA ALA A 129 3.24 7.90 11.59
C ALA A 129 4.18 9.08 11.91
N ILE A 130 5.46 8.80 12.22
CA ILE A 130 6.47 9.83 12.49
C ILE A 130 6.80 10.59 11.21
N GLU A 131 7.07 9.87 10.12
CA GLU A 131 7.40 10.47 8.82
C GLU A 131 6.23 11.25 8.23
N LEU A 132 5.01 10.72 8.35
CA LEU A 132 3.80 11.41 7.92
C LEU A 132 3.57 12.70 8.70
N ARG A 133 3.72 12.65 10.03
CA ARG A 133 3.60 13.85 10.87
C ARG A 133 4.67 14.87 10.53
N ALA A 134 5.90 14.42 10.28
CA ALA A 134 7.00 15.29 9.88
C ALA A 134 6.74 15.97 8.54
N ALA A 135 6.14 15.27 7.57
CA ALA A 135 5.80 15.82 6.26
C ALA A 135 4.60 16.80 6.33
N LEU A 136 3.49 16.37 6.93
CA LEU A 136 2.21 17.11 6.95
C LEU A 136 2.18 18.31 7.91
N GLY A 137 3.09 18.39 8.88
CA GLY A 137 2.97 19.40 9.94
C GLY A 137 1.69 19.23 10.78
N PRO A 138 1.42 20.10 11.76
CA PRO A 138 0.42 19.85 12.79
C PRO A 138 -1.03 19.84 12.27
N ASP A 139 -1.42 20.81 11.45
CA ASP A 139 -2.82 20.98 11.03
C ASP A 139 -3.24 19.96 9.97
N GLU A 140 -2.40 19.71 8.97
CA GLU A 140 -2.69 18.69 7.95
C GLU A 140 -2.61 17.29 8.55
N TRP A 141 -1.71 17.03 9.51
CA TRP A 141 -1.70 15.78 10.27
C TRP A 141 -2.98 15.56 11.06
N ALA A 142 -3.52 16.60 11.72
CA ALA A 142 -4.80 16.51 12.40
C ALA A 142 -5.94 16.18 11.43
N THR A 143 -5.94 16.81 10.26
CA THR A 143 -6.90 16.52 9.17
C THR A 143 -6.77 15.10 8.63
N PHE A 144 -5.54 14.64 8.38
CA PHE A 144 -5.24 13.28 7.93
C PHE A 144 -5.75 12.23 8.92
N LYS A 145 -5.46 12.42 10.23
CA LYS A 145 -5.95 11.52 11.29
C LYS A 145 -7.48 11.49 11.36
N ARG A 146 -8.13 12.66 11.29
CA ARG A 146 -9.60 12.74 11.30
C ARG A 146 -10.19 11.95 10.14
N ARG A 147 -9.71 12.19 8.92
CA ARG A 147 -10.14 11.45 7.71
C ARG A 147 -9.93 9.94 7.84
N ARG A 148 -8.80 9.50 8.42
CA ARG A 148 -8.51 8.08 8.66
C ARG A 148 -9.54 7.47 9.61
N LEU A 149 -9.83 8.14 10.73
CA LEU A 149 -10.82 7.68 11.71
C LEU A 149 -12.24 7.65 11.13
N ASP A 150 -12.61 8.66 10.35
CA ASP A 150 -13.90 8.70 9.66
C ASP A 150 -14.03 7.55 8.66
N TYR A 151 -12.95 7.23 7.93
CA TYR A 151 -12.90 6.10 7.02
C TYR A 151 -12.98 4.75 7.75
N GLU A 152 -12.27 4.57 8.86
CA GLU A 152 -12.36 3.36 9.69
C GLU A 152 -13.78 3.18 10.26
N ARG A 153 -14.42 4.28 10.68
CA ARG A 153 -15.84 4.29 11.09
C ARG A 153 -16.73 3.86 9.93
N PHE A 154 -16.57 4.47 8.76
CA PHE A 154 -17.32 4.15 7.55
C PHE A 154 -17.17 2.67 7.14
N GLN A 155 -15.98 2.09 7.31
CA GLN A 155 -15.76 0.67 7.03
C GLN A 155 -16.54 -0.25 7.99
N ARG A 156 -16.62 0.11 9.28
CA ARG A 156 -17.32 -0.67 10.30
C ARG A 156 -18.84 -0.51 10.24
N GLU A 157 -19.30 0.73 10.07
CA GLU A 157 -20.70 1.10 10.26
C GLU A 157 -21.44 1.31 8.95
N GLY A 158 -20.72 1.46 7.83
CA GLY A 158 -21.30 1.83 6.55
C GLY A 158 -21.63 3.33 6.45
N PRO A 159 -22.34 3.74 5.39
CA PRO A 159 -22.73 5.12 5.15
C PRO A 159 -23.78 5.53 6.18
N GLN A 160 -23.49 6.62 6.89
CA GLN A 160 -24.44 7.26 7.78
C GLN A 160 -25.13 8.38 6.98
N GLY A 161 -26.38 8.17 6.55
CA GLY A 161 -27.12 9.17 5.78
C GLY A 161 -28.30 8.63 5.00
N THR A 162 -29.09 9.53 4.44
CA THR A 162 -30.18 9.18 3.53
C THR A 162 -29.61 8.58 2.25
N PRO A 163 -30.26 7.56 1.67
CA PRO A 163 -29.94 7.07 0.34
C PRO A 163 -29.96 8.22 -0.68
N PRO A 164 -29.10 8.19 -1.71
CA PRO A 164 -29.17 9.13 -2.82
C PRO A 164 -30.56 9.09 -3.45
N ASP A 165 -30.98 10.24 -3.96
CA ASP A 165 -32.22 10.39 -4.71
C ASP A 165 -32.27 9.39 -5.89
N PRO A 166 -33.42 8.75 -6.18
CA PRO A 166 -33.53 7.78 -7.26
C PRO A 166 -33.09 8.30 -8.64
N SER A 167 -33.28 9.59 -8.92
CA SER A 167 -32.83 10.24 -10.16
C SER A 167 -31.31 10.30 -10.23
N MET A 168 -30.66 10.63 -9.12
CA MET A 168 -29.20 10.61 -9.00
C MET A 168 -28.66 9.18 -9.16
N GLU A 169 -29.30 8.20 -8.54
CA GLU A 169 -28.87 6.81 -8.64
C GLU A 169 -28.96 6.30 -10.09
N GLU A 170 -30.03 6.62 -10.80
CA GLU A 170 -30.20 6.25 -12.20
C GLU A 170 -29.19 6.97 -13.10
N ALA A 171 -28.92 8.26 -12.87
CA ALA A 171 -27.89 9.00 -13.60
C ALA A 171 -26.50 8.34 -13.42
N MET A 172 -26.11 8.03 -12.18
CA MET A 172 -24.84 7.37 -11.89
C MET A 172 -24.76 5.96 -12.53
N ARG A 173 -25.88 5.23 -12.56
CA ARG A 173 -25.95 3.91 -13.21
C ARG A 173 -25.68 3.99 -14.72
N ARG A 174 -26.20 5.02 -15.39
CA ARG A 174 -25.99 5.27 -16.83
C ARG A 174 -24.53 5.62 -17.14
N GLU A 175 -23.89 6.36 -16.25
CA GLU A 175 -22.44 6.65 -16.31
C GLU A 175 -21.56 5.47 -15.89
N GLY A 176 -22.13 4.26 -15.75
CA GLY A 176 -21.37 3.05 -15.45
C GLY A 176 -21.06 2.81 -13.98
N PHE A 177 -21.44 3.71 -13.07
CA PHE A 177 -21.21 3.52 -11.63
C PHE A 177 -22.18 2.53 -11.01
N ARG A 178 -21.73 1.82 -9.98
CA ARG A 178 -22.55 0.89 -9.19
C ARG A 178 -22.29 1.06 -7.71
N ARG A 179 -23.31 0.91 -6.88
CA ARG A 179 -23.17 1.03 -5.43
C ARG A 179 -22.70 -0.27 -4.83
N CYS A 180 -21.81 -0.18 -3.86
CA CYS A 180 -21.53 -1.31 -2.98
C CYS A 180 -22.80 -1.70 -2.20
N PRO A 181 -23.25 -2.96 -2.21
CA PRO A 181 -24.46 -3.37 -1.48
C PRO A 181 -24.36 -3.21 0.05
N ARG A 182 -23.13 -3.10 0.58
CA ARG A 182 -22.88 -2.92 2.01
C ARG A 182 -22.73 -1.46 2.39
N CYS A 183 -21.77 -0.77 1.79
CA CYS A 183 -21.42 0.59 2.20
C CYS A 183 -21.94 1.67 1.25
N ALA A 184 -22.63 1.27 0.19
CA ALA A 184 -23.39 2.14 -0.70
C ALA A 184 -22.62 3.27 -1.40
N VAL A 185 -21.29 3.29 -1.30
CA VAL A 185 -20.40 4.11 -2.11
C VAL A 185 -20.49 3.67 -3.57
N PHE A 186 -20.51 4.66 -4.47
CA PHE A 186 -20.42 4.44 -5.90
C PHE A 186 -19.00 4.01 -6.28
N ILE A 187 -18.94 2.94 -7.07
CA ILE A 187 -17.73 2.33 -7.59
C ILE A 187 -17.83 2.42 -9.11
N ASN A 188 -16.75 2.89 -9.73
CA ASN A 188 -16.53 2.75 -11.16
C ASN A 188 -15.52 1.61 -11.39
N LYS A 189 -15.58 0.99 -12.57
CA LYS A 189 -14.57 0.05 -13.04
C LYS A 189 -14.10 0.47 -14.43
N GLU A 190 -12.84 0.16 -14.73
CA GLU A 190 -12.30 0.31 -16.08
C GLU A 190 -13.01 -0.63 -17.07
N GLU A 191 -13.00 -0.23 -18.34
CA GLU A 191 -13.52 -1.07 -19.43
C GLU A 191 -12.77 -2.40 -19.50
N GLY A 192 -13.49 -3.50 -19.69
CA GLY A 192 -12.91 -4.86 -19.64
C GLY A 192 -12.63 -5.40 -18.23
N GLY A 193 -12.83 -4.62 -17.15
CA GLY A 193 -12.62 -5.06 -15.78
C GLY A 193 -13.59 -6.16 -15.31
N CYS A 194 -13.09 -7.04 -14.43
CA CYS A 194 -13.84 -8.15 -13.85
C CYS A 194 -15.08 -7.67 -13.06
N ASP A 195 -16.21 -8.36 -13.23
CA ASP A 195 -17.45 -8.05 -12.51
C ASP A 195 -17.48 -8.58 -11.05
N LYS A 196 -16.49 -9.37 -10.62
CA LYS A 196 -16.34 -9.80 -9.21
C LYS A 196 -15.52 -8.76 -8.45
N LEU A 197 -16.20 -7.80 -7.82
CA LEU A 197 -15.54 -6.71 -7.12
C LEU A 197 -15.46 -6.94 -5.61
N THR A 198 -14.33 -6.51 -5.05
CA THR A 198 -14.15 -6.32 -3.61
C THR A 198 -14.14 -4.82 -3.33
N CYS A 199 -15.11 -4.33 -2.58
CA CYS A 199 -15.14 -2.95 -2.14
C CYS A 199 -14.06 -2.68 -1.08
N ARG A 200 -13.64 -1.42 -0.95
CA ARG A 200 -12.80 -0.92 0.14
C ARG A 200 -13.37 -1.17 1.55
N CYS A 201 -14.68 -1.39 1.70
CA CYS A 201 -15.30 -1.83 2.97
C CYS A 201 -15.23 -3.37 3.20
N GLY A 202 -14.61 -4.12 2.30
CA GLY A 202 -14.49 -5.58 2.35
C GLY A 202 -15.69 -6.35 1.77
N CYS A 203 -16.74 -5.67 1.32
CA CYS A 203 -17.88 -6.33 0.67
C CYS A 203 -17.48 -6.88 -0.70
N LYS A 204 -17.74 -8.17 -0.93
CA LYS A 204 -17.58 -8.86 -2.21
C LYS A 204 -18.93 -8.94 -2.90
N PHE A 205 -19.02 -8.51 -4.16
CA PHE A 205 -20.28 -8.49 -4.90
C PHE A 205 -20.08 -8.51 -6.42
N CYS A 206 -21.14 -8.83 -7.15
CA CYS A 206 -21.18 -8.70 -8.61
C CYS A 206 -21.46 -7.25 -9.02
N PHE A 207 -20.60 -6.64 -9.83
CA PHE A 207 -20.79 -5.28 -10.32
C PHE A 207 -22.05 -5.12 -11.20
N LYS A 208 -22.38 -6.14 -12.01
CA LYS A 208 -23.55 -6.09 -12.90
C LYS A 208 -24.88 -6.04 -12.14
N CYS A 209 -25.07 -6.95 -11.19
CA CYS A 209 -26.39 -7.16 -10.55
C CYS A 209 -26.42 -6.85 -9.04
N GLY A 210 -25.27 -6.60 -8.41
CA GLY A 210 -25.20 -6.33 -6.96
C GLY A 210 -25.25 -7.56 -6.06
N SER A 211 -25.36 -8.79 -6.60
CA SER A 211 -25.43 -10.01 -5.78
C SER A 211 -24.19 -10.18 -4.91
N LEU A 212 -24.39 -10.39 -3.61
CA LEU A 212 -23.32 -10.62 -2.64
C LEU A 212 -22.52 -11.87 -3.01
N ASN A 213 -21.20 -11.80 -2.84
CA ASN A 213 -20.23 -12.83 -3.21
C ASN A 213 -20.33 -13.30 -4.67
N ALA A 214 -20.98 -12.52 -5.55
CA ALA A 214 -21.27 -12.89 -6.93
C ALA A 214 -21.89 -14.30 -7.03
N SER A 215 -22.87 -14.60 -6.16
CA SER A 215 -23.66 -15.84 -6.19
C SER A 215 -24.61 -15.96 -7.40
N CYS A 216 -24.43 -15.11 -8.41
CA CYS A 216 -25.23 -15.03 -9.63
C CYS A 216 -24.50 -15.65 -10.82
N ALA A 217 -25.23 -15.84 -11.93
CA ALA A 217 -24.66 -16.32 -13.20
C ALA A 217 -23.99 -15.22 -14.04
N CYS A 218 -23.94 -13.97 -13.56
CA CYS A 218 -23.42 -12.83 -14.34
C CYS A 218 -21.89 -12.85 -14.53
N THR A 219 -21.18 -13.62 -13.72
CA THR A 219 -19.72 -13.67 -13.71
C THR A 219 -19.23 -15.11 -13.86
N PRO A 220 -18.18 -15.38 -14.64
CA PRO A 220 -17.65 -16.72 -14.77
C PRO A 220 -17.14 -17.30 -13.44
N ALA A 221 -17.23 -18.63 -13.28
CA ALA A 221 -16.80 -19.31 -12.07
C ALA A 221 -15.28 -19.16 -11.82
N PHE A 222 -14.48 -19.15 -12.89
CA PHE A 222 -13.01 -19.12 -12.84
C PHE A 222 -12.41 -17.76 -12.45
N HIS A 223 -13.20 -16.68 -12.36
CA HIS A 223 -12.70 -15.42 -11.83
C HIS A 223 -12.69 -15.44 -10.30
N HIS A 224 -11.66 -14.87 -9.69
CA HIS A 224 -11.57 -14.72 -8.24
C HIS A 224 -11.82 -13.27 -7.81
N PHE A 225 -12.20 -13.08 -6.56
CA PHE A 225 -12.26 -11.75 -5.95
C PHE A 225 -10.85 -11.27 -5.64
N ILE A 226 -10.56 -10.01 -5.98
CA ILE A 226 -9.32 -9.38 -5.53
C ILE A 226 -9.32 -9.36 -3.99
N PRO A 227 -8.22 -9.77 -3.31
CA PRO A 227 -8.13 -9.71 -1.86
C PRO A 227 -8.40 -8.29 -1.35
N HIS A 228 -9.12 -8.18 -0.23
CA HIS A 228 -9.44 -6.88 0.37
C HIS A 228 -8.17 -6.11 0.74
N GLU A 229 -7.14 -6.81 1.20
CA GLU A 229 -5.83 -6.21 1.47
C GLU A 229 -5.23 -5.56 0.22
N SER A 230 -5.29 -6.21 -0.93
CA SER A 230 -4.83 -5.61 -2.19
C SER A 230 -5.63 -4.35 -2.53
N VAL A 231 -6.96 -4.36 -2.34
CA VAL A 231 -7.80 -3.17 -2.55
C VAL A 231 -7.44 -2.02 -1.59
N LEU A 232 -7.15 -2.33 -0.32
CA LEU A 232 -6.71 -1.34 0.68
C LEU A 232 -5.31 -0.79 0.39
N ASN A 233 -4.46 -1.62 -0.21
CA ASN A 233 -3.12 -1.28 -0.64
C ASN A 233 -3.08 -0.77 -2.10
N ASN A 234 -4.20 -0.30 -2.67
CA ASN A 234 -4.31 0.23 -4.03
C ASN A 234 -3.76 -0.68 -5.14
N TYR A 235 -3.87 -1.99 -4.97
CA TYR A 235 -3.35 -3.01 -5.88
C TYR A 235 -1.81 -3.01 -5.99
N ASP A 236 -1.10 -2.35 -5.06
CA ASP A 236 0.36 -2.42 -4.97
C ASP A 236 0.80 -3.86 -4.65
N GLY A 237 1.67 -4.41 -5.50
CA GLY A 237 2.12 -5.81 -5.42
C GLY A 237 1.23 -6.80 -6.19
N PHE A 238 0.17 -6.33 -6.86
CA PHE A 238 -0.48 -7.09 -7.93
C PHE A 238 0.40 -7.00 -9.18
N ALA A 239 1.55 -7.68 -9.16
CA ALA A 239 2.28 -7.93 -10.38
C ALA A 239 1.37 -8.78 -11.28
N PHE A 240 1.05 -8.29 -12.48
CA PHE A 240 0.33 -9.06 -13.48
C PHE A 240 1.00 -10.43 -13.77
N GLU A 241 2.30 -10.56 -13.45
CA GLU A 241 3.05 -11.82 -13.44
C GLU A 241 2.37 -12.93 -12.63
N HIS A 242 1.81 -12.65 -11.46
CA HIS A 242 1.16 -13.70 -10.66
C HIS A 242 -0.23 -14.09 -11.16
N LEU A 243 -0.81 -13.34 -12.10
CA LEU A 243 -2.03 -13.77 -12.78
C LEU A 243 -1.74 -14.89 -13.79
N LEU A 244 -0.49 -15.02 -14.27
CA LEU A 244 -0.07 -16.08 -15.18
C LEU A 244 0.20 -17.39 -14.44
N ASP A 245 0.57 -17.33 -13.16
CA ASP A 245 0.92 -18.51 -12.36
C ASP A 245 -0.27 -19.43 -12.06
N ASP A 246 -1.47 -18.87 -11.93
CA ASP A 246 -2.73 -19.61 -11.67
C ASP A 246 -3.53 -19.93 -12.95
N LEU A 247 -3.08 -19.47 -14.12
CA LEU A 247 -3.71 -19.80 -15.39
C LEU A 247 -3.30 -21.20 -15.88
N PRO A 248 -4.22 -21.98 -16.47
CA PRO A 248 -3.87 -23.23 -17.13
C PRO A 248 -2.73 -23.01 -18.12
N ALA A 249 -1.80 -23.96 -18.21
CA ALA A 249 -0.56 -23.82 -18.98
C ALA A 249 -0.76 -23.32 -20.42
N TRP A 250 -1.88 -23.68 -21.06
CA TRP A 250 -2.22 -23.25 -22.42
C TRP A 250 -2.54 -21.75 -22.55
N VAL A 251 -3.10 -21.12 -21.50
CA VAL A 251 -3.39 -19.67 -21.49
C VAL A 251 -2.10 -18.88 -21.25
N ARG A 252 -1.18 -19.41 -20.44
CA ARG A 252 0.14 -18.84 -20.21
C ARG A 252 0.97 -18.83 -21.50
N ASP A 253 1.02 -19.96 -22.21
CA ASP A 253 1.68 -20.09 -23.51
C ASP A 253 1.08 -19.14 -24.57
N MET A 254 -0.25 -18.94 -24.55
CA MET A 254 -0.90 -17.98 -25.44
C MET A 254 -0.52 -16.52 -25.12
N ALA A 255 -0.50 -16.14 -23.83
CA ALA A 255 -0.13 -14.79 -23.40
C ALA A 255 1.34 -14.47 -23.73
N GLU A 256 2.25 -15.43 -23.50
CA GLU A 256 3.68 -15.29 -23.84
C GLU A 256 3.91 -15.12 -25.35
N ARG A 257 3.16 -15.84 -26.19
CA ARG A 257 3.23 -15.71 -27.66
C ARG A 257 2.74 -14.36 -28.18
N VAL A 258 1.70 -13.80 -27.57
CA VAL A 258 1.17 -12.46 -27.92
C VAL A 258 2.17 -11.36 -27.57
N VAL A 259 2.82 -11.46 -26.40
CA VAL A 259 3.86 -10.51 -25.95
C VAL A 259 5.11 -10.55 -26.84
N GLN A 260 5.44 -11.73 -27.39
CA GLN A 260 6.58 -11.91 -28.29
C GLN A 260 6.27 -11.62 -29.77
N GLY A 261 5.08 -11.08 -30.08
CA GLY A 261 4.72 -10.66 -31.44
C GLY A 261 4.36 -11.81 -32.40
N GLY A 262 4.05 -13.01 -31.89
CA GLY A 262 3.60 -14.14 -32.70
C GLY A 262 2.10 -14.07 -32.98
N MET A 263 1.69 -13.92 -34.24
CA MET A 263 0.29 -14.12 -34.62
C MET A 263 -0.14 -15.56 -34.34
N PRO A 264 -1.35 -15.81 -33.80
CA PRO A 264 -1.81 -17.17 -33.55
C PRO A 264 -2.04 -17.93 -34.87
N GLY A 265 -1.18 -18.91 -35.15
CA GLY A 265 -1.43 -19.94 -36.15
C GLY A 265 -2.58 -20.85 -35.71
N GLY A 266 -3.37 -21.30 -36.68
CA GLY A 266 -4.71 -21.87 -36.51
C GLY A 266 -4.80 -23.09 -35.58
N MET A 267 -6.00 -23.23 -34.98
CA MET A 267 -6.42 -24.38 -34.19
C MET A 267 -6.22 -25.71 -34.94
N PRO A 268 -5.68 -26.77 -34.29
CA PRO A 268 -5.90 -28.13 -34.74
C PRO A 268 -7.31 -28.58 -34.31
N GLY A 269 -8.10 -29.02 -35.28
CA GLY A 269 -9.41 -29.62 -35.04
C GLY A 269 -9.29 -31.01 -34.41
N GLY A 270 -10.16 -31.27 -33.43
CA GLY A 270 -10.44 -32.56 -32.82
C GLY A 270 -11.88 -32.55 -32.33
#